data_AF-A0A397TGT3-F1
#
_entry.id   AF-A0A397TGT3-F1
#
_cell.length_a   1.000
_cell.length_b   1.000
_cell.length_c   1.000
_cell.angle_alpha   90.00
_cell.angle_beta   90.00
_cell.angle_gamma   90.00
#
_symmetry.space_group_name_H-M   'P 1'
#
loop_
_entity.id
_entity.type
_entity.pdbx_description
1 polymer ?
#
loop_
_entity_poly.entity_id
_entity_poly.type
_entity_poly.pdbx_seq_one_letter_code
_entity_poly.pdbx_strand_id
1 'polypeptide(L)'
;MQEINHTDHMDIQRLQPVYYSNGHRYPDDISSNFTNPRTKSFISNTRAIEREIEKIYSNITTIQSMQTQITISTSKIQETSLISSRDSIVDTTKNLLNETKDQIRLLETDDLKIIRSSTTTEDFELRKQRINHLKEKFVACLNTYRDIENLYMKQQKERLSRQYKIVHPDANDDEIEEYLKHPTDQPVFVSSRRVQDSKKVLEEVNQRHHDIKKIERTIAELVELIKEIQLKVEIEEDVIVTINDNVQKVEITTREVTVKLEQAEEIAKNTRSFKWLYALCTLLIFGIIVLITVFVIKRHHG
;
A
#
# COMPACT_ATOMS: atom_id res chain seq x y z
N MET A 1 29.93 -26.17 -43.01
CA MET A 1 30.29 -25.20 -41.95
C MET A 1 29.55 -23.93 -42.29
N GLN A 2 28.36 -23.74 -41.72
CA GLN A 2 27.56 -22.53 -41.87
C GLN A 2 26.86 -22.33 -40.54
N GLU A 3 27.25 -21.24 -39.87
CA GLU A 3 26.74 -20.80 -38.58
C GLU A 3 25.22 -20.62 -38.65
N ILE A 4 24.50 -21.39 -37.84
CA ILE A 4 23.08 -21.17 -37.61
C ILE A 4 23.00 -20.02 -36.60
N ASN A 5 22.45 -18.91 -37.09
CA ASN A 5 22.19 -17.67 -36.38
C ASN A 5 21.75 -17.89 -34.94
N HIS A 6 22.55 -17.29 -34.06
CA HIS A 6 22.30 -17.00 -32.67
C HIS A 6 20.90 -16.40 -32.51
N THR A 7 19.96 -17.20 -32.01
CA THR A 7 18.65 -16.69 -31.59
C THR A 7 18.91 -15.83 -30.37
N ASP A 8 18.64 -14.54 -30.48
CA ASP A 8 18.70 -13.57 -29.38
C ASP A 8 17.79 -14.06 -28.24
N HIS A 9 18.40 -14.76 -27.29
CA HIS A 9 17.75 -15.18 -26.07
C HIS A 9 17.47 -13.90 -25.29
N MET A 10 16.23 -13.39 -25.36
CA MET A 10 15.80 -12.36 -24.42
C MET A 10 15.98 -12.91 -23.00
N ASP A 11 17.06 -12.49 -22.35
CA ASP A 11 17.46 -12.90 -21.01
C ASP A 11 16.34 -12.56 -20.03
N ILE A 12 15.58 -13.58 -19.64
CA ILE A 12 14.62 -13.50 -18.53
C ILE A 12 15.35 -13.05 -17.25
N GLN A 13 16.67 -13.27 -17.15
CA GLN A 13 17.52 -12.80 -16.05
C GLN A 13 17.67 -11.27 -15.94
N ARG A 14 17.39 -10.50 -17.00
CA ARG A 14 17.52 -9.03 -16.96
C ARG A 14 16.35 -8.33 -16.28
N LEU A 15 15.24 -9.01 -16.07
CA LEU A 15 14.18 -8.53 -15.18
C LEU A 15 14.53 -8.90 -13.74
N GLN A 16 15.59 -8.26 -13.22
CA GLN A 16 15.73 -8.10 -11.77
C GLN A 16 14.49 -7.32 -11.30
N PRO A 17 13.91 -7.64 -10.12
CA PRO A 17 12.89 -6.77 -9.53
C PRO A 17 13.51 -5.39 -9.37
N VAL A 18 13.10 -4.44 -10.22
CA VAL A 18 13.48 -3.05 -10.04
C VAL A 18 12.72 -2.61 -8.81
N TYR A 19 13.43 -2.57 -7.68
CA TYR A 19 13.01 -1.78 -6.54
C TYR A 19 12.90 -0.34 -7.04
N TYR A 20 11.72 0.07 -7.47
CA TYR A 20 11.37 1.48 -7.58
C TYR A 20 11.27 1.99 -6.15
N SER A 21 12.43 2.23 -5.55
CA SER A 21 12.56 3.21 -4.48
C SER A 21 12.33 4.56 -5.16
N ASN A 22 11.06 4.97 -5.25
CA ASN A 22 10.79 6.40 -5.28
C ASN A 22 11.59 6.99 -4.12
N GLY A 23 12.43 7.99 -4.39
CA GLY A 23 13.41 8.57 -3.45
C GLY A 23 12.81 9.22 -2.20
N HIS A 24 11.57 8.89 -1.84
CA HIS A 24 10.97 9.12 -0.55
C HIS A 24 11.48 8.03 0.37
N ARG A 25 12.55 8.36 1.09
CA ARG A 25 13.03 7.60 2.24
C ARG A 25 11.94 7.65 3.30
N TYR A 26 10.95 6.77 3.21
CA TYR A 26 9.99 6.56 4.27
C TYR A 26 10.82 6.14 5.49
N PRO A 27 10.73 6.87 6.61
CA PRO A 27 11.66 6.65 7.69
C PRO A 27 11.47 5.24 8.24
N ASP A 28 12.35 4.32 7.89
CA ASP A 28 12.43 2.96 8.45
C ASP A 28 12.50 3.02 9.98
N ASP A 29 13.06 4.13 10.48
CA ASP A 29 13.44 4.40 11.85
C ASP A 29 12.54 5.49 12.46
N ILE A 30 11.22 5.30 12.41
CA ILE A 30 10.32 6.16 13.19
C ILE A 30 10.55 5.84 14.66
N SER A 31 11.26 6.78 15.31
CA SER A 31 11.63 6.86 16.72
C SER A 31 10.74 6.04 17.65
N SER A 32 11.37 5.28 18.54
CA SER A 32 10.76 4.50 19.63
C SER A 32 9.92 5.32 20.65
N ASN A 33 9.67 6.60 20.39
CA ASN A 33 8.95 7.50 21.29
C ASN A 33 7.42 7.45 21.15
N PHE A 34 6.87 6.65 20.22
CA PHE A 34 5.42 6.40 20.17
C PHE A 34 5.00 5.45 21.29
N THR A 35 4.58 6.01 22.42
CA THR A 35 4.14 5.27 23.61
C THR A 35 2.71 4.75 23.52
N ASN A 36 1.93 5.15 22.50
CA ASN A 36 0.54 4.73 22.32
C ASN A 36 0.45 3.26 21.85
N PRO A 37 -0.22 2.36 22.62
CA PRO A 37 -0.41 0.96 22.24
C PRO A 37 -1.03 0.76 20.85
N ARG A 38 -1.91 1.67 20.42
CA ARG A 38 -2.56 1.62 19.10
C ARG A 38 -1.56 1.89 17.97
N THR A 39 -0.61 2.78 18.18
CA THR A 39 0.44 3.13 17.18
C THR A 39 1.49 2.04 17.12
N LYS A 40 1.82 1.41 18.25
CA LYS A 40 2.66 0.20 18.27
C LYS A 40 2.05 -0.97 17.50
N SER A 41 0.76 -1.25 17.70
CA SER A 41 0.06 -2.32 16.95
C SER A 41 0.01 -2.01 15.46
N PHE A 42 -0.25 -0.77 15.07
CA PHE A 42 -0.21 -0.34 13.67
C PHE A 42 1.15 -0.60 13.03
N ILE A 43 2.26 -0.15 13.66
CA ILE A 43 3.62 -0.36 13.14
C ILE A 43 3.95 -1.86 13.03
N SER A 44 3.49 -2.67 13.98
CA SER A 44 3.65 -4.12 13.91
C SER A 44 2.92 -4.72 12.70
N ASN A 45 1.70 -4.26 12.43
CA ASN A 45 0.90 -4.73 11.30
C ASN A 45 1.52 -4.30 9.97
N THR A 46 2.01 -3.06 9.85
CA THR A 46 2.68 -2.60 8.62
C THR A 46 3.94 -3.42 8.32
N ARG A 47 4.73 -3.76 9.35
CA ARG A 47 5.91 -4.64 9.20
C ARG A 47 5.55 -6.09 8.86
N ALA A 48 4.37 -6.56 9.24
CA ALA A 48 3.88 -7.88 8.82
C ALA A 48 3.57 -7.86 7.32
N ILE A 49 2.84 -6.84 6.85
CA ILE A 49 2.53 -6.63 5.44
C ILE A 49 3.81 -6.49 4.60
N GLU A 50 4.81 -5.73 5.07
CA GLU A 50 6.10 -5.60 4.38
C GLU A 50 6.77 -6.96 4.12
N ARG A 51 6.73 -7.86 5.11
CA ARG A 51 7.29 -9.21 5.00
C ARG A 51 6.47 -10.11 4.07
N GLU A 52 5.15 -9.94 4.03
CA GLU A 52 4.30 -10.65 3.05
C GLU A 52 4.64 -10.22 1.62
N ILE A 53 4.81 -8.91 1.38
CA ILE A 53 5.24 -8.38 0.07
C ILE A 53 6.61 -8.95 -0.33
N GLU A 54 7.56 -9.04 0.59
CA GLU A 54 8.86 -9.67 0.32
C GLU A 54 8.75 -11.15 -0.04
N LYS A 55 7.86 -11.88 0.65
CA LYS A 55 7.57 -13.28 0.33
C LYS A 55 6.93 -13.42 -1.06
N ILE A 56 6.03 -12.49 -1.45
CA ILE A 56 5.47 -12.45 -2.80
C ILE A 56 6.58 -12.28 -3.83
N TYR A 57 7.53 -11.35 -3.63
CA TYR A 57 8.69 -11.20 -4.53
C TYR A 57 9.53 -12.48 -4.65
N SER A 58 9.76 -13.17 -3.54
CA SER A 58 10.47 -14.46 -3.55
C SER A 58 9.72 -15.50 -4.38
N ASN A 59 8.40 -15.57 -4.25
CA ASN A 59 7.59 -16.47 -5.05
C ASN A 59 7.64 -16.12 -6.55
N ILE A 60 7.52 -14.83 -6.90
CA ILE A 60 7.62 -14.34 -8.28
C ILE A 60 8.95 -14.75 -8.91
N THR A 61 10.06 -14.56 -8.20
CA THR A 61 11.41 -14.95 -8.66
C THR A 61 11.49 -16.46 -8.89
N THR A 62 10.86 -17.25 -8.01
CA THR A 62 10.81 -18.71 -8.14
C THR A 62 9.97 -19.13 -9.35
N ILE A 63 8.81 -18.51 -9.56
CA ILE A 63 7.94 -18.73 -10.72
C ILE A 63 8.70 -18.42 -12.02
N GLN A 64 9.39 -17.28 -12.09
CA GLN A 64 10.20 -16.87 -13.25
C GLN A 64 11.33 -17.88 -13.55
N SER A 65 12.01 -18.38 -12.52
CA SER A 65 13.02 -19.43 -12.66
C SER A 65 12.42 -20.72 -13.20
N MET A 66 11.28 -21.16 -12.68
CA MET A 66 10.57 -22.34 -13.16
C MET A 66 10.09 -22.17 -14.61
N GLN A 67 9.54 -21.00 -14.96
CA GLN A 67 9.13 -20.66 -16.33
C GLN A 67 10.32 -20.71 -17.30
N THR A 68 11.49 -20.23 -16.89
CA THR A 68 12.74 -20.34 -17.66
C THR A 68 13.14 -21.80 -17.85
N GLN A 69 13.07 -22.61 -16.79
CA GLN A 69 13.40 -24.04 -16.84
C GLN A 69 12.42 -24.83 -17.74
N ILE A 70 11.12 -24.55 -17.66
CA ILE A 70 10.08 -25.12 -18.54
C ILE A 70 10.40 -24.77 -19.99
N THR A 71 10.81 -23.53 -20.23
CA THR A 71 11.16 -23.04 -21.56
C THR A 71 12.33 -23.84 -22.14
N ILE A 72 13.41 -24.07 -21.40
CA ILE A 72 14.59 -24.76 -21.92
C ILE A 72 14.54 -26.30 -21.81
N SER A 73 13.56 -26.87 -21.10
CA SER A 73 13.49 -28.31 -20.88
C SER A 73 13.29 -29.08 -22.20
N THR A 74 14.05 -30.15 -22.37
CA THR A 74 13.96 -31.07 -23.51
C THR A 74 13.24 -32.38 -23.16
N SER A 75 12.93 -32.58 -21.87
CA SER A 75 12.30 -33.80 -21.35
C SER A 75 10.87 -33.53 -20.92
N LYS A 76 9.91 -34.25 -21.52
CA LYS A 76 8.50 -34.08 -21.21
C LYS A 76 8.15 -34.39 -19.75
N ILE A 77 8.84 -35.37 -19.15
CA ILE A 77 8.63 -35.75 -17.75
C ILE A 77 9.07 -34.61 -16.82
N GLN A 78 10.22 -33.98 -17.12
CA GLN A 78 10.73 -32.85 -16.36
C GLN A 78 9.83 -31.63 -16.51
N GLU A 79 9.39 -31.33 -17.74
CA GLU A 79 8.47 -30.23 -18.03
C GLU A 79 7.18 -30.33 -17.19
N THR A 80 6.52 -31.50 -17.18
CA THR A 80 5.28 -31.70 -16.42
C THR A 80 5.47 -31.55 -14.91
N SER A 81 6.61 -31.99 -14.37
CA SER A 81 6.96 -31.81 -12.96
C SER A 81 7.18 -30.34 -12.61
N LEU A 82 7.87 -29.58 -13.48
CA LEU A 82 8.09 -28.15 -13.31
C LEU A 82 6.79 -27.36 -13.39
N ILE A 83 5.90 -27.69 -14.34
CA ILE A 83 4.58 -27.07 -14.47
C ILE A 83 3.76 -27.26 -13.20
N SER A 84 3.70 -28.49 -12.67
CA SER A 84 2.96 -28.78 -11.44
C SER A 84 3.52 -27.99 -10.23
N SER A 85 4.84 -27.91 -10.12
CA SER A 85 5.51 -27.15 -9.05
C SER A 85 5.25 -25.65 -9.16
N ARG A 86 5.34 -25.12 -10.39
CA ARG A 86 5.04 -23.71 -10.70
C ARG A 86 3.60 -23.38 -10.35
N ASP A 87 2.64 -24.20 -10.77
CA ASP A 87 1.21 -23.96 -10.54
C ASP A 87 0.91 -23.90 -9.02
N SER A 88 1.53 -24.76 -8.22
CA SER A 88 1.43 -24.71 -6.74
C SER A 88 1.94 -23.37 -6.17
N ILE A 89 3.08 -22.87 -6.66
CA ILE A 89 3.61 -21.57 -6.22
C ILE A 89 2.73 -20.42 -6.71
N VAL A 90 2.17 -20.50 -7.92
CA VAL A 90 1.20 -19.51 -8.43
C VAL A 90 -0.03 -19.43 -7.52
N ASP A 91 -0.61 -20.58 -7.13
CA ASP A 91 -1.78 -20.62 -6.26
C ASP A 91 -1.49 -20.05 -4.86
N THR A 92 -0.35 -20.44 -4.26
CA THR A 92 0.06 -19.88 -2.96
C THR A 92 0.33 -18.38 -3.03
N THR A 93 0.88 -17.89 -4.15
CA THR A 93 1.13 -16.47 -4.38
C THR A 93 -0.18 -15.71 -4.54
N LYS A 94 -1.15 -16.26 -5.28
CA LYS A 94 -2.49 -15.68 -5.42
C LYS A 94 -3.19 -15.48 -4.09
N ASN A 95 -3.12 -16.47 -3.19
CA ASN A 95 -3.70 -16.35 -1.86
C ASN A 95 -3.02 -15.24 -1.05
N LEU A 96 -1.69 -15.20 -1.08
CA LEU A 96 -0.90 -14.19 -0.37
C LEU A 96 -1.18 -12.76 -0.91
N LEU A 97 -1.30 -12.61 -2.23
CA LEU A 97 -1.68 -11.32 -2.85
C LEU A 97 -3.04 -10.81 -2.34
N ASN A 98 -4.03 -11.69 -2.24
CA ASN A 98 -5.36 -11.33 -1.74
C ASN A 98 -5.34 -11.00 -0.25
N GLU A 99 -4.64 -11.79 0.56
CA GLU A 99 -4.47 -11.53 2.00
C GLU A 99 -3.78 -10.18 2.25
N THR A 100 -2.66 -9.92 1.57
CA THR A 100 -1.94 -8.66 1.65
C THR A 100 -2.81 -7.47 1.22
N LYS A 101 -3.60 -7.61 0.14
CA LYS A 101 -4.58 -6.58 -0.28
C LYS A 101 -5.57 -6.28 0.85
N ASP A 102 -6.18 -7.31 1.43
CA ASP A 102 -7.21 -7.16 2.44
C ASP A 102 -6.65 -6.54 3.73
N GLN A 103 -5.42 -6.90 4.13
CA GLN A 103 -4.72 -6.28 5.25
C GLN A 103 -4.44 -4.78 5.01
N ILE A 104 -3.97 -4.40 3.81
CA ILE A 104 -3.75 -2.99 3.45
C ILE A 104 -5.07 -2.20 3.53
N ARG A 105 -6.17 -2.76 3.01
CA ARG A 105 -7.50 -2.14 3.08
C ARG A 105 -8.06 -2.02 4.49
N LEU A 106 -7.78 -3.00 5.34
CA LEU A 106 -8.15 -2.94 6.75
C LEU A 106 -7.44 -1.78 7.44
N LEU A 107 -6.15 -1.59 7.17
CA LEU A 107 -5.39 -0.45 7.70
C LEU A 107 -5.97 0.90 7.24
N GLU A 108 -6.32 1.04 5.96
CA GLU A 108 -6.99 2.24 5.44
C GLU A 108 -8.31 2.52 6.15
N THR A 109 -9.14 1.49 6.32
CA THR A 109 -10.47 1.63 6.94
C THR A 109 -10.37 1.98 8.42
N ASP A 110 -9.40 1.38 9.13
CA ASP A 110 -9.18 1.67 10.55
C ASP A 110 -8.55 3.04 10.77
N ASP A 111 -7.78 3.56 9.82
CA ASP A 111 -7.27 4.93 9.83
C ASP A 111 -8.38 5.97 9.64
N LEU A 112 -9.32 5.75 8.70
CA LEU A 112 -10.52 6.59 8.51
C LEU A 112 -11.41 6.70 9.75
N LYS A 113 -11.42 5.68 10.62
CA LYS A 113 -12.15 5.74 11.90
C LYS A 113 -11.44 6.64 12.91
N ILE A 114 -10.11 6.73 12.87
CA ILE A 114 -9.30 7.53 13.78
C ILE A 114 -9.46 9.03 13.51
N ILE A 115 -9.62 9.43 12.23
CA ILE A 115 -9.93 10.83 11.84
C ILE A 115 -11.14 11.38 12.64
N ARG A 116 -12.09 10.51 12.99
CA ARG A 116 -13.30 10.87 13.76
C ARG A 116 -13.10 10.89 15.27
N SER A 117 -11.99 10.33 15.78
CA SER A 117 -11.70 10.14 17.20
C SER A 117 -10.31 10.69 17.55
N SER A 118 -10.17 12.01 17.54
CA SER A 118 -9.07 12.82 18.13
C SER A 118 -7.78 12.06 18.51
N THR A 119 -6.87 11.90 17.56
CA THR A 119 -5.47 11.51 17.79
C THR A 119 -4.57 12.71 17.42
N THR A 120 -3.38 12.82 18.01
CA THR A 120 -2.39 13.85 17.68
C THR A 120 -2.08 13.86 16.17
N THR A 121 -1.96 15.04 15.57
CA THR A 121 -1.69 15.24 14.13
C THR A 121 -0.50 14.43 13.62
N GLU A 122 0.55 14.30 14.43
CA GLU A 122 1.79 13.60 14.07
C GLU A 122 1.58 12.08 13.88
N ASP A 123 0.74 11.45 14.69
CA ASP A 123 0.41 10.02 14.57
C ASP A 123 -0.40 9.72 13.30
N PHE A 124 -1.23 10.68 12.87
CA PHE A 124 -2.05 10.57 11.66
C PHE A 124 -1.19 10.65 10.39
N GLU A 125 -0.38 11.70 10.26
CA GLU A 125 0.51 11.86 9.10
C GLU A 125 1.46 10.67 8.94
N LEU A 126 1.96 10.15 10.07
CA LEU A 126 2.78 8.97 10.09
C LEU A 126 2.07 7.74 9.51
N ARG A 127 0.84 7.47 9.95
CA ARG A 127 0.05 6.32 9.51
C ARG A 127 -0.28 6.43 8.03
N LYS A 128 -0.70 7.61 7.59
CA LYS A 128 -0.98 7.92 6.18
C LYS A 128 0.25 7.65 5.30
N GLN A 129 1.42 8.15 5.69
CA GLN A 129 2.67 7.90 4.97
C GLN A 129 3.02 6.41 4.89
N ARG A 130 2.88 5.66 5.99
CA ARG A 130 3.15 4.21 6.02
C ARG A 130 2.17 3.42 5.14
N ILE A 131 0.87 3.75 5.18
CA ILE A 131 -0.13 3.12 4.32
C ILE A 131 0.18 3.38 2.84
N ASN A 132 0.49 4.64 2.49
CA ASN A 132 0.87 5.00 1.12
C ASN A 132 2.12 4.24 0.66
N HIS A 133 3.14 4.14 1.51
CA HIS A 133 4.34 3.35 1.21
C HIS A 133 4.01 1.88 0.91
N LEU A 134 3.17 1.25 1.74
CA LEU A 134 2.74 -0.14 1.54
C LEU A 134 2.02 -0.32 0.20
N LYS A 135 1.12 0.61 -0.15
CA LYS A 135 0.40 0.60 -1.42
C LYS A 135 1.34 0.72 -2.61
N GLU A 136 2.27 1.67 -2.55
CA GLU A 136 3.29 1.85 -3.59
C GLU A 136 4.14 0.59 -3.78
N LYS A 137 4.64 0.00 -2.67
CA LYS A 137 5.44 -1.22 -2.69
C LYS A 137 4.65 -2.41 -3.24
N PHE A 138 3.38 -2.54 -2.85
CA PHE A 138 2.51 -3.62 -3.32
C PHE A 138 2.14 -3.47 -4.80
N VAL A 139 1.82 -2.27 -5.26
CA VAL A 139 1.57 -1.97 -6.69
C VAL A 139 2.82 -2.21 -7.54
N ALA A 140 4.00 -1.84 -7.06
CA ALA A 140 5.27 -2.14 -7.75
C ALA A 140 5.49 -3.66 -7.87
N CYS A 141 5.16 -4.41 -6.81
CA CYS A 141 5.24 -5.87 -6.81
C CYS A 141 4.29 -6.51 -7.83
N LEU A 142 3.02 -6.06 -7.85
CA LEU A 142 2.01 -6.52 -8.82
C LEU A 142 2.41 -6.23 -10.27
N ASN A 143 2.94 -5.03 -10.55
CA ASN A 143 3.44 -4.68 -11.88
C ASN A 143 4.62 -5.57 -12.30
N THR A 144 5.58 -5.79 -11.39
CA THR A 144 6.72 -6.69 -11.64
C THR A 144 6.23 -8.10 -12.01
N TYR A 145 5.27 -8.63 -11.26
CA TYR A 145 4.71 -9.95 -11.55
C TYR A 145 4.00 -9.97 -12.91
N ARG A 146 3.18 -8.96 -13.19
CA ARG A 146 2.46 -8.83 -14.47
C ARG A 146 3.42 -8.79 -15.66
N ASP A 147 4.53 -8.07 -15.54
CA ASP A 147 5.50 -7.92 -16.62
C ASP A 147 6.25 -9.24 -16.88
N ILE A 148 6.56 -10.02 -15.83
CA ILE A 148 7.10 -11.38 -15.94
C ILE A 148 6.12 -12.32 -16.65
N GLU A 149 4.85 -12.32 -16.24
CA GLU A 149 3.80 -13.14 -16.87
C GLU A 149 3.56 -12.75 -18.34
N ASN A 150 3.57 -11.45 -18.68
CA ASN A 150 3.48 -10.99 -20.06
C ASN A 150 4.66 -11.47 -20.92
N LEU A 151 5.88 -11.40 -20.38
CA LEU A 151 7.07 -11.90 -21.07
C LEU A 151 6.95 -13.41 -21.33
N TYR A 152 6.54 -14.17 -20.33
CA TYR A 152 6.35 -15.62 -20.47
C TYR A 152 5.25 -15.96 -21.48
N MET A 153 4.11 -15.26 -21.44
CA MET A 153 3.04 -15.40 -22.43
C MET A 153 3.54 -15.13 -23.86
N LYS A 154 4.33 -14.08 -24.06
CA LYS A 154 4.91 -13.74 -25.37
C LYS A 154 5.79 -14.88 -25.89
N GLN A 155 6.65 -15.44 -25.04
CA GLN A 155 7.51 -16.58 -25.40
C GLN A 155 6.70 -17.81 -25.79
N GLN A 156 5.60 -18.10 -25.07
CA GLN A 156 4.73 -19.24 -25.42
C GLN A 156 4.01 -19.02 -26.75
N LYS A 157 3.54 -17.81 -27.03
CA LYS A 157 2.94 -17.43 -28.32
C LYS A 157 3.95 -17.55 -29.47
N GLU A 158 5.18 -17.08 -29.29
CA GLU A 158 6.25 -17.21 -30.29
C GLU A 158 6.57 -18.68 -30.60
N ARG A 159 6.58 -19.55 -29.58
CA ARG A 159 6.81 -20.99 -29.77
C ARG A 159 5.69 -21.65 -30.58
N LEU A 160 4.44 -21.35 -30.27
CA LEU A 160 3.29 -21.82 -31.05
C LEU A 160 3.35 -21.32 -32.50
N SER A 161 3.71 -20.05 -32.71
CA SER A 161 3.91 -19.50 -34.06
C SER A 161 5.01 -20.25 -34.83
N ARG A 162 6.15 -20.55 -34.21
CA ARG A 162 7.22 -21.34 -34.85
C ARG A 162 6.76 -22.76 -35.19
N GLN A 163 6.02 -23.41 -34.29
CA GLN A 163 5.46 -24.75 -34.56
C GLN A 163 4.47 -24.73 -35.73
N TYR A 164 3.65 -23.68 -35.82
CA TYR A 164 2.77 -23.48 -36.94
C TYR A 164 3.52 -23.30 -38.26
N LYS A 165 4.55 -22.44 -38.30
CA LYS A 165 5.39 -22.19 -39.49
C LYS A 165 6.15 -23.42 -39.98
N ILE A 166 6.46 -24.39 -39.11
CA ILE A 166 7.07 -25.66 -39.53
C ILE A 166 6.11 -26.45 -40.43
N VAL A 167 4.80 -26.37 -40.16
CA VAL A 167 3.76 -27.05 -40.96
C VAL A 167 3.30 -26.18 -42.14
N HIS A 168 3.27 -24.86 -41.95
CA HIS A 168 2.86 -23.85 -42.94
C HIS A 168 3.96 -22.81 -43.16
N PRO A 169 4.98 -23.10 -43.98
CA PRO A 169 6.12 -22.20 -44.19
C PRO A 169 5.74 -20.84 -44.78
N ASP A 170 4.67 -20.81 -45.57
CA ASP A 170 4.18 -19.62 -46.28
C ASP A 170 3.12 -18.83 -45.49
N ALA A 171 2.85 -19.20 -44.23
CA ALA A 171 1.85 -18.55 -43.38
C ALA A 171 2.18 -17.08 -43.15
N ASN A 172 1.19 -16.20 -43.37
CA ASN A 172 1.31 -14.77 -43.10
C ASN A 172 1.05 -14.45 -41.62
N ASP A 173 1.34 -13.22 -41.20
CA ASP A 173 1.22 -12.82 -39.79
C ASP A 173 -0.24 -12.82 -39.29
N ASP A 174 -1.21 -12.49 -40.14
CA ASP A 174 -2.64 -12.49 -39.79
C ASP A 174 -3.15 -13.93 -39.52
N GLU A 175 -2.74 -14.88 -40.36
CA GLU A 175 -3.06 -16.31 -40.22
C GLU A 175 -2.46 -16.90 -38.93
N ILE A 176 -1.26 -16.49 -38.58
CA ILE A 176 -0.61 -16.87 -37.31
C ILE A 176 -1.36 -16.29 -36.12
N GLU A 177 -1.79 -15.03 -36.19
CA GLU A 177 -2.56 -14.42 -35.11
C GLU A 177 -3.91 -15.11 -34.92
N GLU A 178 -4.58 -15.47 -36.01
CA GLU A 178 -5.82 -16.26 -35.98
C GLU A 178 -5.59 -17.64 -35.36
N TYR A 179 -4.53 -18.34 -35.76
CA TYR A 179 -4.14 -19.61 -35.14
C TYR A 179 -3.85 -19.47 -33.64
N LEU A 180 -3.16 -18.41 -33.21
CA LEU A 180 -2.88 -18.18 -31.78
C LEU A 180 -4.14 -17.93 -30.95
N LYS A 181 -5.22 -17.41 -31.56
CA LYS A 181 -6.53 -17.26 -30.90
C LYS A 181 -7.22 -18.61 -30.72
N HIS A 182 -7.16 -19.49 -31.73
CA HIS A 182 -7.84 -20.80 -31.74
C HIS A 182 -6.94 -21.95 -32.23
N PRO A 183 -5.92 -22.37 -31.45
CA PRO A 183 -4.96 -23.40 -31.91
C PRO A 183 -5.58 -24.79 -32.04
N THR A 184 -6.65 -25.05 -31.29
CA THR A 184 -7.39 -26.32 -31.23
C THR A 184 -8.31 -26.58 -32.42
N ASP A 185 -8.76 -25.52 -33.10
CA ASP A 185 -9.88 -25.59 -34.04
C ASP A 185 -9.43 -25.86 -35.47
N GLN A 186 -8.12 -25.87 -35.72
CA GLN A 186 -7.57 -26.11 -37.05
C GLN A 186 -7.25 -27.62 -37.25
N PRO A 187 -7.81 -28.28 -38.28
CA PRO A 187 -7.50 -29.68 -38.64
C PRO A 187 -6.05 -29.93 -39.10
N VAL A 188 -5.20 -28.90 -39.03
CA VAL A 188 -3.85 -28.77 -39.61
C VAL A 188 -2.92 -29.92 -39.21
N PHE A 189 -3.04 -30.42 -37.98
CA PHE A 189 -2.17 -31.52 -37.52
C PHE A 189 -2.69 -32.91 -37.92
N VAL A 190 -3.94 -33.08 -38.33
CA VAL A 190 -4.55 -34.41 -38.55
C VAL A 190 -4.26 -34.99 -39.94
N SER A 191 -3.82 -34.16 -40.89
CA SER A 191 -3.68 -34.51 -42.32
C SER A 191 -2.29 -35.02 -42.72
N SER A 192 -1.28 -34.95 -41.84
CA SER A 192 0.08 -35.38 -42.18
C SER A 192 0.21 -36.90 -42.21
N ARG A 193 0.93 -37.46 -43.20
CA ARG A 193 1.11 -38.91 -43.45
C ARG A 193 1.77 -39.68 -42.29
N ARG A 194 2.10 -39.04 -41.16
CA ARG A 194 2.61 -39.64 -39.93
C ARG A 194 1.68 -39.34 -38.76
N VAL A 195 0.67 -40.20 -38.59
CA VAL A 195 -0.39 -40.06 -37.57
C VAL A 195 0.16 -40.02 -36.13
N GLN A 196 1.27 -40.69 -35.84
CA GLN A 196 1.86 -40.69 -34.49
C GLN A 196 2.56 -39.37 -34.11
N ASP A 197 3.25 -38.73 -35.05
CA ASP A 197 3.93 -37.45 -34.81
C ASP A 197 2.90 -36.32 -34.67
N SER A 198 1.87 -36.38 -35.52
CA SER A 198 0.71 -35.47 -35.52
C SER A 198 -0.01 -35.37 -34.17
N LYS A 199 -0.27 -36.52 -33.52
CA LYS A 199 -0.95 -36.57 -32.22
C LYS A 199 -0.12 -35.94 -31.10
N LYS A 200 1.19 -36.14 -31.11
CA LYS A 200 2.09 -35.56 -30.09
C LYS A 200 2.17 -34.04 -30.21
N VAL A 201 2.23 -33.52 -31.43
CA VAL A 201 2.25 -32.07 -31.67
C VAL A 201 0.92 -31.44 -31.25
N LEU A 202 -0.22 -32.06 -31.58
CA LEU A 202 -1.53 -31.57 -31.17
C LEU A 202 -1.68 -31.51 -29.64
N GLU A 203 -1.22 -32.55 -28.93
CA GLU A 203 -1.23 -32.55 -27.46
C GLU A 203 -0.37 -31.43 -26.88
N GLU A 204 0.81 -31.19 -27.45
CA GLU A 204 1.68 -30.09 -27.02
C GLU A 204 1.04 -28.73 -27.26
N VAL A 205 0.41 -28.53 -28.42
CA VAL A 205 -0.32 -27.30 -28.77
C VAL A 205 -1.46 -27.06 -27.79
N ASN A 206 -2.26 -28.09 -27.48
CA ASN A 206 -3.36 -27.99 -26.53
C ASN A 206 -2.87 -27.62 -25.13
N GLN A 207 -1.80 -28.28 -24.66
CA GLN A 207 -1.22 -28.00 -23.36
C GLN A 207 -0.71 -26.54 -23.28
N ARG A 208 -0.03 -26.05 -24.32
CA ARG A 208 0.44 -24.66 -24.38
C ARG A 208 -0.69 -23.65 -24.46
N HIS A 209 -1.75 -23.93 -25.23
CA HIS A 209 -2.91 -23.06 -25.30
C HIS A 209 -3.58 -22.93 -23.93
N HIS A 210 -3.74 -24.04 -23.22
CA HIS A 210 -4.25 -24.04 -21.85
C HIS A 210 -3.35 -23.25 -20.88
N ASP A 211 -2.03 -23.37 -21.02
CA ASP A 211 -1.05 -22.59 -20.24
C ASP A 211 -1.18 -21.08 -20.51
N ILE A 212 -1.30 -20.67 -21.78
CA ILE A 212 -1.54 -19.27 -22.17
C ILE A 212 -2.83 -18.75 -21.54
N LYS A 213 -3.90 -19.55 -21.56
CA LYS A 213 -5.18 -19.16 -20.92
C LYS A 213 -5.05 -18.98 -19.41
N LYS A 214 -4.22 -19.79 -18.74
CA LYS A 214 -3.92 -19.59 -17.31
C LYS A 214 -3.18 -18.27 -17.08
N ILE A 215 -2.14 -17.99 -17.87
CA ILE A 215 -1.37 -16.74 -17.79
C ILE A 215 -2.25 -15.52 -18.03
N GLU A 216 -3.14 -15.57 -19.04
CA GLU A 216 -4.11 -14.51 -19.32
C GLU A 216 -5.01 -14.21 -18.11
N ARG A 217 -5.49 -15.26 -17.41
CA ARG A 217 -6.27 -15.08 -16.18
C ARG A 217 -5.42 -14.46 -15.06
N THR A 218 -4.20 -14.94 -14.85
CA THR A 218 -3.29 -14.36 -13.84
C THR A 218 -3.04 -12.88 -14.11
N ILE A 219 -2.76 -12.49 -15.36
CA ILE A 219 -2.56 -11.08 -15.73
C ILE A 219 -3.82 -10.25 -15.45
N ALA A 220 -5.01 -10.77 -15.81
CA ALA A 220 -6.27 -10.09 -15.56
C ALA A 220 -6.51 -9.86 -14.05
N GLU A 221 -6.28 -10.89 -13.23
CA GLU A 221 -6.37 -10.81 -11.78
C GLU A 221 -5.38 -9.77 -11.20
N LEU A 222 -4.13 -9.74 -11.68
CA LEU A 222 -3.13 -8.75 -11.25
C LEU A 222 -3.57 -7.32 -11.59
N VAL A 223 -4.13 -7.09 -12.79
CA VAL A 223 -4.65 -5.78 -13.19
C VAL A 223 -5.84 -5.36 -12.33
N GLU A 224 -6.72 -6.30 -12.00
CA GLU A 224 -7.84 -6.05 -11.08
C GLU A 224 -7.34 -5.66 -9.69
N LEU A 225 -6.36 -6.38 -9.12
CA LEU A 225 -5.75 -6.05 -7.84
C LEU A 225 -5.07 -4.67 -7.84
N ILE A 226 -4.34 -4.32 -8.91
CA ILE A 226 -3.73 -2.98 -9.05
C ILE A 226 -4.82 -1.90 -9.03
N LYS A 227 -5.87 -2.08 -9.83
CA LYS A 227 -7.00 -1.15 -9.89
C LYS A 227 -7.66 -1.00 -8.52
N GLU A 228 -7.86 -2.12 -7.83
CA GLU A 228 -8.46 -2.20 -6.50
C GLU A 228 -7.68 -1.42 -5.41
N ILE A 229 -6.35 -1.30 -5.55
CA ILE A 229 -5.48 -0.55 -4.63
C ILE A 229 -5.36 0.92 -5.05
N GLN A 230 -5.32 1.20 -6.36
CA GLN A 230 -5.17 2.55 -6.91
C GLN A 230 -6.45 3.38 -6.86
N LEU A 231 -7.63 2.78 -7.07
CA LEU A 231 -8.93 3.47 -7.09
C LEU A 231 -9.27 4.19 -5.79
N LYS A 232 -8.60 3.89 -4.67
CA LYS A 232 -8.82 4.52 -3.36
C LYS A 232 -7.66 5.39 -2.90
N VAL A 233 -6.93 6.02 -3.82
CA VAL A 233 -5.96 7.09 -3.50
C VAL A 233 -6.66 8.45 -3.30
N GLU A 234 -7.97 8.55 -3.52
CA GLU A 234 -8.79 9.70 -3.10
C GLU A 234 -9.23 9.57 -1.64
N ILE A 235 -8.29 9.55 -0.70
CA ILE A 235 -8.59 10.04 0.65
C ILE A 235 -8.14 11.50 0.66
N GLU A 236 -9.08 12.34 0.21
CA GLU A 236 -9.23 13.77 0.49
C GLU A 236 -7.94 14.61 0.51
N GLU A 237 -7.67 15.34 -0.57
CA GLU A 237 -6.92 16.62 -0.49
C GLU A 237 -7.72 17.71 0.28
N ASP A 238 -8.96 17.43 0.68
CA ASP A 238 -9.87 18.43 1.29
C ASP A 238 -9.98 18.41 2.83
N VAL A 239 -9.17 17.59 3.53
CA VAL A 239 -9.02 17.69 5.00
C VAL A 239 -7.55 17.87 5.39
N ILE A 240 -6.88 18.81 4.73
CA ILE A 240 -5.66 19.46 5.24
C ILE A 240 -5.86 20.99 5.22
N VAL A 241 -6.92 21.50 5.87
CA VAL A 241 -7.11 22.97 5.99
C VAL A 241 -6.94 23.50 7.42
N THR A 242 -6.77 22.67 8.45
CA THR A 242 -6.70 23.24 9.81
C THR A 242 -5.63 22.63 10.70
N ILE A 243 -4.40 22.46 10.19
CA ILE A 243 -3.24 22.18 11.06
C ILE A 243 -1.97 22.94 10.64
N ASN A 244 -2.10 24.14 10.07
CA ASN A 244 -0.98 25.06 9.96
C ASN A 244 -1.04 26.22 10.99
N ASP A 245 -2.15 26.35 11.72
CA ASP A 245 -2.36 27.42 12.71
C ASP A 245 -1.88 27.06 14.13
N ASN A 246 -1.44 25.81 14.35
CA ASN A 246 -0.97 25.34 15.65
C ASN A 246 0.56 25.16 15.73
N VAL A 247 1.28 25.05 14.62
CA VAL A 247 2.77 24.96 14.65
C VAL A 247 3.38 26.35 14.92
N GLN A 248 2.77 27.43 14.42
CA GLN A 248 3.17 28.78 14.83
C GLN A 248 2.79 29.12 16.28
N LYS A 249 1.86 28.38 16.91
CA LYS A 249 1.51 28.56 18.33
C LYS A 249 2.39 27.77 19.29
N VAL A 250 3.01 26.67 18.85
CA VAL A 250 3.88 25.88 19.74
C VAL A 250 5.25 26.55 19.94
N GLU A 251 5.75 27.32 18.98
CA GLU A 251 6.98 28.10 19.16
C GLU A 251 6.75 29.44 19.91
N ILE A 252 5.51 29.95 19.96
CA ILE A 252 5.12 31.07 20.81
C ILE A 252 4.84 30.60 22.25
N THR A 253 4.47 29.34 22.46
CA THR A 253 4.16 28.81 23.81
C THR A 253 5.40 28.55 24.67
N THR A 254 6.63 28.52 24.12
CA THR A 254 7.85 28.51 24.95
C THR A 254 8.42 29.90 25.19
N ARG A 255 8.13 30.88 24.32
CA ARG A 255 8.52 32.28 24.54
C ARG A 255 7.56 33.04 25.46
N GLU A 256 6.32 32.54 25.60
CA GLU A 256 5.38 33.06 26.59
C GLU A 256 5.49 32.43 27.98
N VAL A 257 6.19 31.30 28.15
CA VAL A 257 6.40 30.72 29.49
C VAL A 257 7.50 31.46 30.27
N THR A 258 8.47 32.08 29.59
CA THR A 258 9.46 32.94 30.26
C THR A 258 8.95 34.37 30.49
N VAL A 259 8.06 34.90 29.64
CA VAL A 259 7.43 36.21 29.88
C VAL A 259 6.29 36.13 30.92
N LYS A 260 5.71 34.95 31.14
CA LYS A 260 4.77 34.69 32.25
C LYS A 260 5.45 34.33 33.59
N LEU A 261 6.77 34.47 33.68
CA LEU A 261 7.50 34.48 34.97
C LEU A 261 7.99 35.88 35.39
N GLU A 262 8.07 36.86 34.49
CA GLU A 262 8.32 38.26 34.85
C GLU A 262 7.03 39.04 35.17
N GLN A 263 5.87 38.61 34.68
CA GLN A 263 4.56 39.20 35.04
C GLN A 263 3.87 38.51 36.23
N ALA A 264 4.57 37.64 36.96
CA ALA A 264 4.08 37.04 38.20
C ALA A 264 4.44 37.86 39.45
N GLU A 265 5.36 38.82 39.36
CA GLU A 265 5.77 39.65 40.52
C GLU A 265 5.08 41.04 40.57
N GLU A 266 4.36 41.47 39.52
CA GLU A 266 3.71 42.79 39.53
C GLU A 266 2.23 42.76 39.97
N ILE A 267 1.57 41.59 39.94
CA ILE A 267 0.19 41.44 40.44
C ILE A 267 0.13 41.15 41.95
N ALA A 268 1.27 40.82 42.59
CA ALA A 268 1.35 40.61 44.04
C ALA A 268 1.43 41.93 44.86
N LYS A 269 1.64 43.09 44.22
CA LYS A 269 1.95 44.34 44.94
C LYS A 269 0.77 45.31 45.12
N ASN A 270 -0.38 45.09 44.47
CA ASN A 270 -1.52 46.01 44.57
C ASN A 270 -2.70 45.53 45.44
N THR A 271 -2.58 44.42 46.16
CA THR A 271 -3.61 43.91 47.09
C THR A 271 -3.45 44.46 48.52
N ARG A 272 -2.91 45.67 48.68
CA ARG A 272 -2.76 46.32 50.00
C ARG A 272 -3.57 47.60 50.20
N SER A 273 -4.27 48.12 49.19
CA SER A 273 -5.01 49.39 49.29
C SER A 273 -6.51 49.26 49.57
N PHE A 274 -7.13 48.07 49.49
CA PHE A 274 -8.59 47.91 49.69
C PHE A 274 -9.02 47.59 51.13
N LYS A 275 -8.07 47.37 52.06
CA LYS A 275 -8.39 47.09 53.49
C LYS A 275 -8.93 48.32 54.23
N TRP A 276 -8.45 49.52 53.88
CA TRP A 276 -8.93 50.77 54.48
C TRP A 276 -10.32 51.18 54.01
N LEU A 277 -10.71 50.82 52.78
CA LEU A 277 -12.04 51.11 52.26
C LEU A 277 -13.13 50.30 52.99
N TYR A 278 -12.86 49.01 53.29
CA TYR A 278 -13.78 48.20 54.08
C TYR A 278 -13.93 48.69 55.53
N ALA A 279 -12.84 49.14 56.16
CA ALA A 279 -12.89 49.69 57.52
C ALA A 279 -13.66 51.03 57.59
N LEU A 280 -13.58 51.86 56.55
CA LEU A 280 -14.36 53.10 56.46
C LEU A 280 -15.86 52.81 56.33
N CYS A 281 -16.24 51.84 55.49
CA CYS A 281 -17.63 51.44 55.29
C CYS A 281 -18.27 50.87 56.56
N THR A 282 -17.55 50.05 57.33
CA THR A 282 -18.09 49.48 58.59
C THR A 282 -18.29 50.55 59.67
N LEU A 283 -17.38 51.53 59.77
CA LEU A 283 -17.50 52.63 60.73
C LEU A 283 -18.68 53.56 60.40
N LEU A 284 -18.93 53.82 59.11
CA LEU A 284 -20.07 54.61 58.65
C LEU A 284 -21.41 53.95 59.00
N ILE A 285 -21.51 52.63 58.79
CA ILE A 285 -22.72 51.85 59.15
C ILE A 285 -22.96 51.89 60.65
N PHE A 286 -21.90 51.76 61.47
CA PHE A 286 -22.04 51.81 62.93
C PHE A 286 -22.49 53.19 63.43
N GLY A 287 -21.98 54.28 62.84
CA GLY A 287 -22.42 55.64 63.16
C GLY A 287 -23.90 55.88 62.87
N ILE A 288 -24.41 55.34 61.76
CA ILE A 288 -25.84 55.44 61.41
C ILE A 288 -26.70 54.69 62.44
N ILE A 289 -26.27 53.51 62.90
CA ILE A 289 -27.00 52.73 63.91
C ILE A 289 -27.10 53.51 65.23
N VAL A 290 -26.00 54.13 65.68
CA VAL A 290 -26.00 54.94 66.92
C VAL A 290 -26.88 56.18 66.80
N LEU A 291 -26.90 56.84 65.63
CA LEU A 291 -27.79 57.98 65.39
C LEU A 291 -29.27 57.57 65.45
N ILE A 292 -29.62 56.40 64.90
CA ILE A 292 -30.98 55.87 64.97
C ILE A 292 -31.37 55.58 66.42
N THR A 293 -30.51 54.93 67.21
CA THR A 293 -30.84 54.62 68.61
C THR A 293 -30.99 55.87 69.46
N VAL A 294 -30.12 56.88 69.30
CA VAL A 294 -30.24 58.16 70.00
C VAL A 294 -31.50 58.92 69.56
N PHE A 295 -31.85 58.91 68.27
CA PHE A 295 -33.08 59.55 67.79
C PHE A 295 -34.34 58.87 68.34
N VAL A 296 -34.35 57.54 68.38
CA VAL A 296 -35.47 56.76 68.96
C VAL A 296 -35.60 57.01 70.45
N ILE A 297 -34.50 57.03 71.20
CA ILE A 297 -34.51 57.33 72.64
C ILE A 297 -34.95 58.77 72.92
N LYS A 298 -34.45 59.75 72.14
CA LYS A 298 -34.86 61.16 72.26
C LYS A 298 -36.34 61.36 71.92
N ARG A 299 -36.88 60.59 70.97
CA ARG A 299 -38.32 60.61 70.62
C ARG A 299 -39.20 59.95 71.68
N HIS A 300 -38.66 59.06 72.51
CA HIS A 300 -39.41 58.40 73.59
C HIS A 300 -39.35 59.18 74.92
N HIS A 301 -38.48 60.18 75.04
CA HIS A 301 -38.33 61.02 76.24
C HIS A 301 -38.66 62.51 76.03
N GLY A 302 -39.33 62.86 74.92
CA GLY A 302 -40.02 64.15 74.73
C GLY A 302 -41.50 63.90 74.55
#